data_AF-V3ZW82-F1
#
_entry.id   AF-V3ZW82-F1
#
_cell.length_a   1.000
_cell.length_b   1.000
_cell.length_c   1.000
_cell.angle_alpha   90.00
_cell.angle_beta   90.00
_cell.angle_gamma   90.00
#
_symmetry.space_group_name_H-M   'P 1'
#
loop_
_entity.id
_entity.type
_entity.pdbx_description
1 polymer ?
#
loop_
_entity_poly.entity_id
_entity_poly.type
_entity_poly.pdbx_seq_one_letter_code
_entity_poly.pdbx_strand_id
1 'polypeptide(L)'
;MYITVYCENQIYNMVLVILITVFCFDLTQSHARLRIPAQRSSLWRDQLSKLVNPNDNEINCGGFYTHHYINKGKCGVCGDAYNAKIPDHQPPGKYAQGIISGCYAPGTKWIDIKVEITANHLGYFQFKLCPNNDIGCAVEQSCLDTHILMIKDLNGVEHGEKYTIKGNMKDVYLKLRLPEGLSCSQCVLQWTYTTGNNWGCLNKWCGLGYGAQETFINCADIAVSNDCPTYHTAKPISTELTDEDDKTYSRNCVPVGIWAVTYYDVIKRWCQVNCVGTACPPDYCNCS
;
A
#
# COMPACT_ATOMS: atom_id res chain seq x y z
N MET A 1 13.73 55.51 -29.89
CA MET A 1 13.19 55.17 -28.56
C MET A 1 12.05 54.14 -28.67
N TYR A 2 12.28 53.01 -29.38
CA TYR A 2 11.27 51.96 -29.58
C TYR A 2 11.84 50.53 -29.57
N ILE A 3 13.17 50.36 -29.58
CA ILE A 3 13.83 49.03 -29.61
C ILE A 3 14.08 48.49 -28.18
N THR A 4 14.30 49.36 -27.19
CA THR A 4 14.54 48.97 -25.80
C THR A 4 13.30 48.40 -25.09
N VAL A 5 12.11 48.91 -25.40
CA VAL A 5 10.83 48.47 -24.78
C VAL A 5 10.42 47.06 -25.22
N TYR A 6 10.81 46.63 -26.43
CA TYR A 6 10.49 45.29 -26.95
C TYR A 6 11.34 44.19 -26.31
N CYS A 7 12.61 44.44 -25.98
CA CYS A 7 13.46 43.47 -25.29
C CYS A 7 13.03 43.26 -23.83
N GLU A 8 12.66 44.31 -23.10
CA GLU A 8 12.18 44.18 -21.71
C GLU A 8 10.90 43.35 -21.63
N ASN A 9 9.94 43.56 -22.54
CA ASN A 9 8.70 42.77 -22.60
C ASN A 9 8.91 41.30 -23.00
N GLN A 10 9.93 40.98 -23.81
CA GLN A 10 10.27 39.60 -24.15
C GLN A 10 10.92 38.85 -22.98
N ILE A 11 11.77 39.53 -22.20
CA ILE A 11 12.41 38.96 -21.00
C ILE A 11 11.35 38.71 -19.92
N TYR A 12 10.42 39.64 -19.68
CA TYR A 12 9.32 39.42 -18.73
C TYR A 12 8.43 38.23 -19.11
N ASN A 13 8.08 38.07 -20.39
CA ASN A 13 7.30 36.94 -20.86
C ASN A 13 8.06 35.60 -20.78
N MET A 14 9.37 35.58 -21.06
CA MET A 14 10.20 34.39 -20.87
C MET A 14 10.36 34.00 -19.39
N VAL A 15 10.59 34.97 -18.51
CA VAL A 15 10.72 34.74 -17.07
C VAL A 15 9.39 34.28 -16.46
N LEU A 16 8.25 34.82 -16.93
CA LEU A 16 6.92 34.39 -16.52
C LEU A 16 6.60 32.97 -16.99
N VAL A 17 6.96 32.60 -18.22
CA VAL A 17 6.82 31.23 -18.74
C VAL A 17 7.70 30.26 -17.95
N ILE A 18 8.95 30.63 -17.65
CA ILE A 18 9.86 29.83 -16.83
C ILE A 18 9.29 29.64 -15.41
N LEU A 19 8.80 30.70 -14.76
CA LEU A 19 8.18 30.62 -13.44
C LEU A 19 6.89 29.78 -13.43
N ILE A 20 6.06 29.84 -14.48
CA ILE A 20 4.85 28.99 -14.61
C ILE A 20 5.23 27.52 -14.88
N THR A 21 6.31 27.25 -15.64
CA THR A 21 6.79 25.87 -15.85
C THR A 21 7.52 25.28 -14.65
N VAL A 22 8.14 26.11 -13.80
CA VAL A 22 8.83 25.68 -12.58
C VAL A 22 7.85 25.43 -11.43
N PHE A 23 6.63 25.95 -11.48
CA PHE A 23 5.60 25.79 -10.45
C PHE A 23 4.66 24.57 -10.62
N CYS A 24 4.92 23.66 -11.56
CA CYS A 24 4.01 22.53 -11.84
C CYS A 24 4.70 21.16 -11.92
N PHE A 25 5.70 20.93 -11.06
CA PHE A 25 6.16 19.59 -10.72
C PHE A 25 6.00 19.38 -9.22
N ASP A 26 4.77 19.48 -8.73
CA ASP A 26 4.44 18.71 -7.54
C ASP A 26 4.52 17.24 -7.97
N LEU A 27 5.67 16.61 -7.73
CA LEU A 27 5.79 15.17 -7.61
C LEU A 27 5.01 14.76 -6.35
N THR A 28 3.70 15.01 -6.33
CA THR A 28 2.87 14.34 -5.35
C THR A 28 3.04 12.86 -5.67
N GLN A 29 3.56 12.11 -4.71
CA GLN A 29 3.58 10.66 -4.75
C GLN A 29 2.26 10.21 -4.15
N SER A 30 1.57 9.30 -4.83
CA SER A 30 0.44 8.65 -4.18
C SER A 30 0.96 7.83 -3.02
N HIS A 31 0.08 7.57 -2.06
CA HIS A 31 0.43 6.74 -0.94
C HIS A 31 -0.82 5.99 -0.51
N ALA A 32 -0.72 4.67 -0.46
CA ALA A 32 -1.79 3.81 0.00
C ALA A 32 -1.24 2.45 0.43
N ARG A 33 -1.99 1.76 1.30
CA ARG A 33 -1.61 0.46 1.84
C ARG A 33 -2.82 -0.44 2.02
N LEU A 34 -2.63 -1.73 1.76
CA LEU A 34 -3.60 -2.76 2.12
C LEU A 34 -3.55 -3.03 3.63
N ARG A 35 -4.67 -2.81 4.33
CA ARG A 35 -4.78 -2.90 5.79
C ARG A 35 -5.56 -4.11 6.28
N ILE A 36 -6.55 -4.58 5.52
CA ILE A 36 -7.28 -5.82 5.83
C ILE A 36 -7.34 -6.65 4.55
N PRO A 37 -6.81 -7.89 4.57
CA PRO A 37 -5.80 -8.39 5.52
C PRO A 37 -4.55 -7.48 5.50
N ALA A 38 -3.82 -7.40 6.61
CA ALA A 38 -2.66 -6.50 6.67
C ALA A 38 -1.53 -6.97 5.74
N GLN A 39 -1.03 -6.07 4.89
CA GLN A 39 0.13 -6.40 4.06
C GLN A 39 1.43 -6.50 4.85
N ARG A 40 2.43 -7.19 4.28
CA ARG A 40 3.72 -7.52 4.91
C ARG A 40 4.41 -6.33 5.61
N SER A 41 4.44 -5.16 4.98
CA SER A 41 5.03 -3.93 5.54
C SER A 41 4.15 -3.21 6.56
N SER A 42 2.86 -3.57 6.68
CA SER A 42 1.92 -2.96 7.63
C SER A 42 1.62 -3.84 8.85
N LEU A 43 2.16 -5.06 8.93
CA LEU A 43 1.95 -6.00 10.04
C LEU A 43 2.22 -5.39 11.42
N TRP A 44 3.19 -4.48 11.51
CA TRP A 44 3.56 -3.81 12.76
C TRP A 44 2.46 -2.88 13.31
N ARG A 45 1.58 -2.37 12.44
CA ARG A 45 0.44 -1.53 12.84
C ARG A 45 -0.62 -2.33 13.59
N ASP A 46 -0.68 -3.64 13.34
CA ASP A 46 -1.62 -4.57 13.95
C ASP A 46 -0.95 -5.47 15.01
N GLN A 47 0.25 -5.09 15.45
CA GLN A 47 1.05 -5.81 16.46
C GLN A 47 1.41 -7.26 16.05
N LEU A 48 1.30 -7.57 14.76
CA LEU A 48 1.63 -8.89 14.21
C LEU A 48 3.14 -9.03 13.98
N SER A 49 3.87 -7.93 13.84
CA SER A 49 5.33 -7.93 13.68
C SER A 49 5.98 -6.81 14.48
N LYS A 50 7.22 -7.03 14.90
CA LYS A 50 8.09 -5.99 15.49
C LYS A 50 8.87 -5.20 14.44
N LEU A 51 8.84 -5.61 13.16
CA LEU A 51 9.54 -4.92 12.09
C LEU A 51 8.71 -3.74 11.59
N VAL A 52 9.10 -2.56 12.04
CA VAL A 52 8.42 -1.32 11.68
C VAL A 52 8.83 -0.84 10.28
N ASN A 53 7.85 -0.47 9.47
CA ASN A 53 8.04 0.31 8.26
C ASN A 53 7.10 1.53 8.28
N PRO A 54 7.58 2.74 8.57
CA PRO A 54 6.72 3.93 8.60
C PRO A 54 6.23 4.35 7.20
N ASN A 55 6.95 3.96 6.14
CA ASN A 55 6.61 4.20 4.74
C ASN A 55 5.89 2.97 4.13
N ASP A 56 5.13 2.23 4.94
CA ASP A 56 4.39 1.05 4.50
C ASP A 56 3.25 1.36 3.51
N ASN A 57 2.98 2.64 3.27
CA ASN A 57 2.09 3.18 2.24
C ASN A 57 2.82 3.62 0.95
N GLU A 58 4.12 3.39 0.83
CA GLU A 58 4.97 3.85 -0.29
C GLU A 58 5.65 2.68 -1.03
N ILE A 59 5.01 1.51 -1.08
CA ILE A 59 5.58 0.33 -1.77
C ILE A 59 5.28 0.45 -3.28
N ASN A 60 6.02 1.35 -3.94
CA ASN A 60 5.72 1.92 -5.26
C ASN A 60 6.70 1.49 -6.38
N CYS A 61 7.13 0.24 -6.39
CA CYS A 61 8.04 -0.31 -7.41
C CYS A 61 9.42 0.38 -7.47
N GLY A 62 9.84 1.02 -6.38
CA GLY A 62 11.08 1.81 -6.29
C GLY A 62 10.94 3.25 -6.80
N GLY A 63 9.71 3.75 -6.92
CA GLY A 63 9.37 5.08 -7.43
C GLY A 63 9.18 5.11 -8.94
N PHE A 64 8.39 6.09 -9.40
CA PHE A 64 7.96 6.23 -10.80
C PHE A 64 9.11 6.15 -11.82
N TYR A 65 10.22 6.87 -11.55
CA TYR A 65 11.37 6.89 -12.45
C TYR A 65 12.03 5.50 -12.59
N THR A 66 12.29 4.86 -11.44
CA THR A 66 12.88 3.52 -11.39
C THR A 66 11.97 2.50 -12.08
N HIS A 67 10.67 2.53 -11.79
CA HIS A 67 9.70 1.62 -12.37
C HIS A 67 9.64 1.71 -13.90
N HIS A 68 9.40 2.91 -14.44
CA HIS A 68 9.11 3.05 -15.88
C HIS A 68 10.36 3.25 -16.73
N TYR A 69 11.35 4.01 -16.27
CA TYR A 69 12.52 4.38 -17.10
C TYR A 69 13.68 3.41 -16.94
N ILE A 70 14.00 3.01 -15.71
CA ILE A 70 15.09 2.06 -15.43
C ILE A 70 14.60 0.63 -15.70
N ASN A 71 13.51 0.22 -15.05
CA ASN A 71 13.00 -1.15 -15.07
C ASN A 71 12.01 -1.43 -16.20
N LYS A 72 11.78 -0.46 -17.11
CA LYS A 72 10.95 -0.62 -18.31
C LYS A 72 9.53 -1.12 -18.00
N GLY A 73 8.93 -0.57 -16.95
CA GLY A 73 7.58 -0.91 -16.49
C GLY A 73 7.52 -2.17 -15.63
N LYS A 74 8.64 -2.83 -15.35
CA LYS A 74 8.69 -4.01 -14.48
C LYS A 74 8.76 -3.60 -13.00
N CYS A 75 8.02 -4.33 -12.17
CA CYS A 75 7.97 -4.18 -10.73
C CYS A 75 8.21 -5.55 -10.06
N GLY A 76 8.72 -5.56 -8.82
CA GLY A 76 8.75 -6.78 -8.02
C GLY A 76 7.34 -7.26 -7.69
N VAL A 77 7.16 -8.57 -7.49
CA VAL A 77 5.84 -9.19 -7.27
C VAL A 77 5.12 -8.61 -6.05
N CYS A 78 5.87 -8.17 -5.04
CA CYS A 78 5.31 -7.54 -3.84
C CYS A 78 5.66 -6.05 -3.72
N GLY A 79 5.93 -5.39 -4.85
CA GLY A 79 6.07 -3.93 -4.95
C GLY A 79 7.46 -3.37 -4.70
N ASP A 80 8.45 -4.22 -4.41
CA ASP A 80 9.87 -3.82 -4.45
C ASP A 80 10.28 -3.33 -5.85
N ALA A 81 11.38 -2.57 -5.91
CA ALA A 81 12.02 -2.25 -7.19
C ALA A 81 12.42 -3.55 -7.91
N TYR A 82 12.10 -3.67 -9.20
CA TYR A 82 12.41 -4.89 -9.97
C TYR A 82 13.90 -5.21 -10.04
N ASN A 83 14.76 -4.20 -9.98
CA ASN A 83 16.22 -4.32 -9.96
C ASN A 83 16.81 -4.44 -8.54
N ALA A 84 15.98 -4.61 -7.50
CA ALA A 84 16.48 -4.88 -6.16
C ALA A 84 17.24 -6.21 -6.13
N LYS A 85 18.47 -6.21 -5.59
CA LYS A 85 19.27 -7.44 -5.46
C LYS A 85 18.65 -8.43 -4.49
N ILE A 86 18.07 -7.91 -3.40
CA ILE A 86 17.30 -8.66 -2.41
C ILE A 86 16.02 -7.85 -2.20
N PRO A 87 14.86 -8.30 -2.72
CA PRO A 87 13.59 -7.63 -2.47
C PRO A 87 13.23 -7.74 -0.98
N ASP A 88 12.72 -6.66 -0.37
CA ASP A 88 12.39 -6.65 1.05
C ASP A 88 11.08 -7.42 1.33
N HIS A 89 10.17 -7.50 0.35
CA HIS A 89 8.82 -8.05 0.50
C HIS A 89 8.61 -9.41 -0.13
N GLN A 90 9.64 -10.07 -0.65
CA GLN A 90 9.59 -11.47 -1.09
C GLN A 90 10.68 -12.26 -0.37
N PRO A 91 10.46 -13.53 0.02
CA PRO A 91 11.49 -14.35 0.66
C PRO A 91 12.81 -14.32 -0.15
N PRO A 92 13.97 -14.13 0.49
CA PRO A 92 14.23 -14.08 1.95
C PRO A 92 14.14 -12.67 2.58
N GLY A 93 13.49 -11.72 1.93
CA GLY A 93 13.34 -10.33 2.37
C GLY A 93 12.73 -10.17 3.78
N LYS A 94 13.18 -9.14 4.50
CA LYS A 94 12.85 -8.92 5.91
C LYS A 94 11.36 -8.80 6.22
N TYR A 95 10.54 -8.29 5.29
CA TYR A 95 9.09 -8.15 5.52
C TYR A 95 8.30 -9.41 5.11
N ALA A 96 8.90 -10.35 4.38
CA ALA A 96 8.29 -11.63 4.02
C ALA A 96 8.41 -12.66 5.16
N GLN A 97 7.76 -12.36 6.29
CA GLN A 97 7.85 -13.15 7.54
C GLN A 97 6.96 -14.40 7.57
N GLY A 98 6.07 -14.59 6.58
CA GLY A 98 5.11 -15.71 6.55
C GLY A 98 3.97 -15.60 7.56
N ILE A 99 3.72 -14.40 8.11
CA ILE A 99 2.69 -14.17 9.13
C ILE A 99 1.32 -14.04 8.47
N ILE A 100 0.42 -14.97 8.78
CA ILE A 100 -0.95 -14.97 8.26
C ILE A 100 -1.75 -13.82 8.90
N SER A 101 -2.08 -12.79 8.11
CA SER A 101 -2.82 -11.60 8.57
C SER A 101 -4.32 -11.66 8.30
N GLY A 102 -4.80 -12.74 7.67
CA GLY A 102 -6.21 -13.07 7.54
C GLY A 102 -6.40 -14.57 7.36
N CYS A 103 -7.34 -15.15 8.09
CA CYS A 103 -7.70 -16.56 7.93
C CYS A 103 -9.19 -16.73 7.68
N TYR A 104 -9.53 -17.55 6.69
CA TYR A 104 -10.89 -17.78 6.23
C TYR A 104 -11.18 -19.28 6.17
N ALA A 105 -12.40 -19.68 6.52
CA ALA A 105 -12.81 -21.07 6.46
C ALA A 105 -12.88 -21.55 5.00
N PRO A 106 -12.64 -22.85 4.71
CA PRO A 106 -12.86 -23.41 3.40
C PRO A 106 -14.32 -23.21 2.96
N GLY A 107 -14.52 -22.82 1.70
CA GLY A 107 -15.84 -22.50 1.17
C GLY A 107 -16.32 -21.06 1.41
N THR A 108 -15.56 -20.23 2.15
CA THR A 108 -15.80 -18.78 2.19
C THR A 108 -15.79 -18.22 0.77
N LYS A 109 -16.91 -17.62 0.35
CA LYS A 109 -17.05 -17.07 -1.01
C LYS A 109 -16.51 -15.65 -1.14
N TRP A 110 -16.70 -14.82 -0.11
CA TRP A 110 -16.35 -13.41 -0.12
C TRP A 110 -15.55 -13.08 1.14
N ILE A 111 -14.43 -12.39 0.96
CA ILE A 111 -13.60 -11.89 2.06
C ILE A 111 -13.60 -10.37 2.10
N ASP A 112 -13.54 -9.84 3.32
CA ASP A 112 -13.54 -8.41 3.59
C ASP A 112 -12.16 -7.80 3.38
N ILE A 113 -12.12 -6.64 2.73
CA ILE A 113 -10.90 -5.90 2.41
C ILE A 113 -11.01 -4.44 2.86
N LYS A 114 -9.91 -3.92 3.40
CA LYS A 114 -9.71 -2.49 3.64
C LYS A 114 -8.39 -2.04 3.02
N VAL A 115 -8.47 -1.02 2.17
CA VAL A 115 -7.31 -0.26 1.71
C VAL A 115 -7.39 1.14 2.30
N GLU A 116 -6.27 1.63 2.84
CA GLU A 116 -6.14 2.99 3.34
C GLU A 116 -5.34 3.82 2.33
N ILE A 117 -5.96 4.86 1.79
CA ILE A 117 -5.34 5.85 0.91
C ILE A 117 -4.96 7.06 1.75
N THR A 118 -3.66 7.32 1.84
CA THR A 118 -3.10 8.49 2.53
C THR A 118 -2.86 9.67 1.59
N ALA A 119 -2.66 9.42 0.29
CA ALA A 119 -2.64 10.44 -0.77
C ALA A 119 -3.33 9.90 -2.04
N ASN A 120 -4.50 10.46 -2.37
CA ASN A 120 -5.39 9.95 -3.42
C ASN A 120 -5.01 10.46 -4.81
N HIS A 121 -4.69 9.54 -5.71
CA HIS A 121 -4.19 9.85 -7.05
C HIS A 121 -5.06 9.24 -8.16
N LEU A 122 -6.37 9.08 -7.89
CA LEU A 122 -7.34 8.48 -8.83
C LEU A 122 -6.89 7.09 -9.30
N GLY A 123 -7.36 6.60 -10.45
CA GLY A 123 -6.93 5.30 -10.99
C GLY A 123 -7.80 4.14 -10.49
N TYR A 124 -7.20 2.98 -10.23
CA TYR A 124 -7.96 1.79 -9.85
C TYR A 124 -7.16 0.77 -9.01
N PHE A 125 -7.89 -0.02 -8.23
CA PHE A 125 -7.36 -1.20 -7.55
C PHE A 125 -7.62 -2.47 -8.35
N GLN A 126 -6.71 -3.43 -8.26
CA GLN A 126 -6.87 -4.81 -8.69
C GLN A 126 -6.33 -5.75 -7.61
N PHE A 127 -6.92 -6.94 -7.51
CA PHE A 127 -6.52 -7.96 -6.56
C PHE A 127 -6.30 -9.30 -7.25
N LYS A 128 -5.25 -10.00 -6.83
CA LYS A 128 -4.90 -11.33 -7.32
C LYS A 128 -4.53 -12.24 -6.16
N LEU A 129 -4.66 -13.55 -6.34
CA LEU A 129 -4.40 -14.52 -5.28
C LEU A 129 -3.63 -15.73 -5.80
N CYS A 130 -2.68 -16.22 -5.02
CA CYS A 130 -1.97 -17.45 -5.35
C CYS A 130 -1.90 -18.37 -4.13
N PRO A 131 -2.30 -19.65 -4.23
CA PRO A 131 -2.02 -20.66 -3.21
C PRO A 131 -0.54 -21.05 -3.25
N ASN A 132 0.26 -20.47 -2.35
CA ASN A 132 1.73 -20.61 -2.37
C ASN A 132 2.22 -21.72 -1.42
N ASN A 133 1.60 -21.87 -0.25
CA ASN A 133 1.80 -22.95 0.74
C ASN A 133 3.23 -23.16 1.27
N ASP A 134 4.19 -22.32 0.88
CA ASP A 134 5.57 -22.34 1.35
C ASP A 134 6.06 -20.91 1.58
N ILE A 135 6.18 -20.53 2.85
CA ILE A 135 6.63 -19.19 3.27
C ILE A 135 8.09 -18.89 2.88
N GLY A 136 8.90 -19.92 2.60
CA GLY A 136 10.28 -19.77 2.15
C GLY A 136 10.40 -19.56 0.64
N CYS A 137 9.33 -19.83 -0.11
CA CYS A 137 9.30 -19.69 -1.57
C CYS A 137 8.64 -18.36 -1.99
N ALA A 138 9.29 -17.64 -2.90
CA ALA A 138 8.71 -16.45 -3.49
C ALA A 138 7.58 -16.82 -4.45
N VAL A 139 6.42 -16.19 -4.27
CA VAL A 139 5.28 -16.35 -5.18
C VAL A 139 5.63 -15.82 -6.57
N GLU A 140 5.25 -16.56 -7.61
CA GLU A 140 5.40 -16.11 -8.98
C GLU A 140 4.20 -15.29 -9.46
N GLN A 141 4.46 -14.27 -10.28
CA GLN A 141 3.40 -13.48 -10.91
C GLN A 141 2.47 -14.35 -11.78
N SER A 142 3.01 -15.40 -12.40
CA SER A 142 2.27 -16.38 -13.21
C SER A 142 1.12 -17.03 -12.42
N CYS A 143 1.35 -17.41 -11.16
CA CYS A 143 0.32 -18.00 -10.28
C CYS A 143 -0.74 -16.98 -9.86
N LEU A 144 -0.34 -15.72 -9.63
CA LEU A 144 -1.28 -14.64 -9.30
C LEU A 144 -2.18 -14.33 -10.51
N ASP A 145 -1.61 -14.34 -11.70
CA ASP A 145 -2.32 -14.01 -12.95
C ASP A 145 -3.41 -15.02 -13.31
N THR A 146 -3.39 -16.24 -12.75
CA THR A 146 -4.47 -17.21 -12.92
C THR A 146 -5.70 -16.95 -12.04
N HIS A 147 -5.58 -16.10 -11.01
CA HIS A 147 -6.68 -15.82 -10.09
C HIS A 147 -6.84 -14.31 -9.84
N ILE A 148 -7.30 -13.59 -10.85
CA ILE A 148 -7.77 -12.20 -10.70
C ILE A 148 -9.13 -12.24 -9.99
N LEU A 149 -9.26 -11.48 -8.90
CA LEU A 149 -10.43 -11.58 -8.03
C LEU A 149 -11.53 -10.58 -8.40
N MET A 150 -12.78 -11.04 -8.33
CA MET A 150 -13.96 -10.18 -8.52
C MET A 150 -14.19 -9.31 -7.28
N ILE A 151 -14.55 -8.05 -7.51
CA ILE A 151 -14.68 -7.02 -6.49
C ILE A 151 -16.15 -6.61 -6.35
N LYS A 152 -16.58 -6.51 -5.10
CA LYS A 152 -17.89 -6.00 -4.70
C LYS A 152 -17.71 -4.91 -3.65
N ASP A 153 -18.46 -3.82 -3.73
CA ASP A 153 -18.44 -2.79 -2.68
C ASP A 153 -19.36 -3.14 -1.51
N LEU A 154 -19.36 -2.32 -0.45
CA LEU A 154 -20.20 -2.56 0.73
C LEU A 154 -21.70 -2.42 0.47
N ASN A 155 -22.12 -1.71 -0.58
CA ASN A 155 -23.52 -1.63 -1.00
C ASN A 155 -23.95 -2.86 -1.80
N GLY A 156 -22.98 -3.74 -2.08
CA GLY A 156 -23.19 -4.96 -2.80
C GLY A 156 -23.19 -4.82 -4.32
N VAL A 157 -22.71 -3.68 -4.84
CA VAL A 157 -22.52 -3.49 -6.28
C VAL A 157 -21.25 -4.21 -6.71
N GLU A 158 -21.35 -5.03 -7.77
CA GLU A 158 -20.20 -5.70 -8.37
C GLU A 158 -19.49 -4.78 -9.38
N HIS A 159 -18.16 -4.73 -9.31
CA HIS A 159 -17.32 -3.86 -10.13
C HIS A 159 -16.43 -4.63 -11.12
N GLY A 160 -16.53 -5.97 -11.13
CA GLY A 160 -15.63 -6.81 -11.91
C GLY A 160 -14.25 -6.93 -11.26
N GLU A 161 -13.20 -6.98 -12.07
CA GLU A 161 -11.81 -7.21 -11.63
C GLU A 161 -11.05 -5.94 -11.23
N LYS A 162 -11.66 -4.77 -11.42
CA LYS A 162 -11.04 -3.46 -11.12
C LYS A 162 -12.02 -2.55 -10.39
N TYR A 163 -11.53 -1.85 -9.39
CA TYR A 163 -12.32 -0.88 -8.63
C TYR A 163 -11.76 0.54 -8.82
N THR A 164 -12.56 1.43 -9.41
CA THR A 164 -12.14 2.80 -9.73
C THR A 164 -12.08 3.69 -8.49
N ILE A 165 -10.97 4.40 -8.32
CA ILE A 165 -10.73 5.34 -7.22
C ILE A 165 -11.18 6.74 -7.60
N LYS A 166 -12.01 7.33 -6.73
CA LYS A 166 -12.50 8.71 -6.84
C LYS A 166 -11.72 9.60 -5.88
N GLY A 167 -11.57 10.89 -6.21
CA GLY A 167 -10.60 11.79 -5.56
C GLY A 167 -10.77 12.04 -4.06
N ASN A 168 -11.94 11.79 -3.47
CA ASN A 168 -12.22 12.01 -2.05
C ASN A 168 -12.13 10.74 -1.19
N MET A 169 -11.75 9.59 -1.77
CA MET A 169 -11.65 8.33 -1.04
C MET A 169 -10.39 8.33 -0.15
N LYS A 170 -10.56 7.87 1.11
CA LYS A 170 -9.48 7.62 2.08
C LYS A 170 -9.46 6.15 2.44
N ASP A 171 -10.39 5.72 3.30
CA ASP A 171 -10.61 4.31 3.59
C ASP A 171 -11.57 3.72 2.55
N VAL A 172 -11.10 2.68 1.85
CA VAL A 172 -11.86 1.96 0.83
C VAL A 172 -12.13 0.55 1.35
N TYR A 173 -13.41 0.23 1.50
CA TYR A 173 -13.89 -1.06 1.98
C TYR A 173 -14.53 -1.84 0.84
N LEU A 174 -14.07 -3.07 0.63
CA LEU A 174 -14.46 -3.93 -0.47
C LEU A 174 -14.66 -5.37 0.02
N LYS A 175 -15.27 -6.18 -0.83
CA LYS A 175 -15.28 -7.64 -0.71
C LYS A 175 -14.67 -8.25 -1.97
N LEU A 176 -13.85 -9.28 -1.79
CA LEU A 176 -13.25 -10.04 -2.88
C LEU A 176 -13.81 -11.45 -2.94
N ARG A 177 -14.17 -11.90 -4.14
CA ARG A 177 -14.61 -13.29 -4.35
C ARG A 177 -13.41 -14.21 -4.39
N LEU A 178 -13.36 -15.20 -3.49
CA LEU A 178 -12.34 -16.24 -3.54
C LEU A 178 -12.63 -17.24 -4.68
N PRO A 179 -11.59 -17.80 -5.33
CA PRO A 179 -11.75 -18.90 -6.28
C PRO A 179 -12.45 -20.11 -5.65
N GLU A 180 -13.30 -20.78 -6.42
CA GLU A 180 -14.03 -21.95 -5.93
C GLU A 180 -13.09 -23.11 -5.62
N GLY A 181 -13.30 -23.76 -4.47
CA GLY A 181 -12.46 -24.87 -4.02
C GLY A 181 -11.05 -24.48 -3.55
N LEU A 182 -10.72 -23.18 -3.49
CA LEU A 182 -9.42 -22.73 -3.00
C LEU A 182 -9.22 -23.14 -1.54
N SER A 183 -8.06 -23.73 -1.26
CA SER A 183 -7.54 -23.92 0.09
C SER A 183 -6.03 -23.72 0.07
N CYS A 184 -5.50 -23.14 1.14
CA CYS A 184 -4.07 -22.88 1.31
C CYS A 184 -3.74 -22.67 2.78
N SER A 185 -2.61 -23.22 3.22
CA SER A 185 -2.01 -22.90 4.52
C SER A 185 -1.41 -21.50 4.49
N GLN A 186 -0.95 -21.07 3.31
CA GLN A 186 -0.51 -19.71 3.03
C GLN A 186 -0.78 -19.37 1.55
N CYS A 187 -1.67 -18.42 1.33
CA CYS A 187 -1.88 -17.76 0.06
C CYS A 187 -1.24 -16.37 0.08
N VAL A 188 -0.77 -15.91 -1.08
CA VAL A 188 -0.39 -14.50 -1.25
C VAL A 188 -1.50 -13.75 -1.95
N LEU A 189 -2.12 -12.79 -1.24
CA LEU A 189 -3.03 -11.80 -1.81
C LEU A 189 -2.20 -10.60 -2.28
N GLN A 190 -2.15 -10.37 -3.59
CA GLN A 190 -1.52 -9.20 -4.20
C GLN A 190 -2.58 -8.13 -4.42
N TRP A 191 -2.39 -6.96 -3.82
CA TRP A 191 -3.14 -5.75 -4.15
C TRP A 191 -2.27 -4.85 -5.01
N THR A 192 -2.82 -4.38 -6.11
CA THR A 192 -2.19 -3.40 -7.01
C THR A 192 -3.04 -2.15 -7.07
N TYR A 193 -2.42 -1.00 -6.86
CA TYR A 193 -2.99 0.31 -7.13
C TYR A 193 -2.24 0.97 -8.27
N THR A 194 -2.89 1.07 -9.43
CA THR A 194 -2.40 1.87 -10.56
C THR A 194 -3.06 3.23 -10.48
N THR A 195 -2.27 4.28 -10.27
CA THR A 195 -2.79 5.65 -10.18
C THR A 195 -3.29 6.13 -11.54
N GLY A 196 -3.94 7.30 -11.56
CA GLY A 196 -4.53 7.86 -12.77
C GLY A 196 -4.39 9.36 -12.89
N ASN A 197 -3.42 9.95 -12.20
CA ASN A 197 -3.22 11.40 -12.15
C ASN A 197 -2.09 11.91 -13.06
N ASN A 198 -1.31 11.03 -13.68
CA ASN A 198 -0.29 11.47 -14.64
C ASN A 198 -0.93 11.67 -16.01
N TRP A 199 -0.57 12.77 -16.67
CA TRP A 199 -0.86 12.93 -18.09
C TRP A 199 0.16 12.13 -18.90
N GLY A 200 -0.31 11.35 -19.85
CA GLY A 200 0.55 10.60 -20.74
C GLY A 200 -0.17 10.19 -22.02
N CYS A 201 0.49 9.37 -22.82
CA CYS A 201 -0.08 8.81 -24.03
C CYS A 201 0.02 7.29 -24.01
N LEU A 202 -1.03 6.62 -24.49
CA LEU A 202 -1.06 5.20 -24.82
C LEU A 202 -1.50 5.07 -26.27
N ASN A 203 -0.58 4.63 -27.14
CA ASN A 203 -0.78 4.63 -28.59
C ASN A 203 -1.13 6.03 -29.10
N LYS A 204 -2.32 6.22 -29.69
CA LYS A 204 -2.80 7.51 -30.22
C LYS A 204 -3.63 8.32 -29.22
N TRP A 205 -3.88 7.78 -28.03
CA TRP A 205 -4.71 8.42 -27.02
C TRP A 205 -3.83 9.09 -25.99
N CYS A 206 -4.06 10.38 -25.73
CA CYS A 206 -3.35 11.13 -24.73
C CYS A 206 -4.32 11.80 -23.77
N GLY A 207 -3.94 11.85 -22.49
CA GLY A 207 -4.79 12.41 -21.45
C GLY A 207 -4.34 12.02 -20.06
N LEU A 208 -5.12 12.47 -19.08
CA LEU A 208 -4.97 12.08 -17.70
C LEU A 208 -5.22 10.56 -17.54
N GLY A 209 -4.33 9.87 -16.83
CA GLY A 209 -4.41 8.42 -16.60
C GLY A 209 -3.95 7.55 -17.78
N TYR A 210 -3.51 8.15 -18.89
CA TYR A 210 -2.92 7.43 -20.02
C TYR A 210 -1.40 7.26 -19.85
N GLY A 211 -0.86 6.21 -20.45
CA GLY A 211 0.58 5.92 -20.42
C GLY A 211 1.06 5.44 -19.05
N ALA A 212 2.30 5.78 -18.71
CA ALA A 212 2.93 5.37 -17.45
C ALA A 212 2.29 6.07 -16.24
N GLN A 213 1.84 5.28 -15.27
CA GLN A 213 1.25 5.74 -14.00
C GLN A 213 2.05 5.19 -12.83
N GLU A 214 2.07 5.90 -11.71
CA GLU A 214 2.64 5.36 -10.48
C GLU A 214 1.87 4.10 -10.07
N THR A 215 2.58 3.10 -9.57
CA THR A 215 1.99 1.80 -9.24
C THR A 215 2.48 1.34 -7.88
N PHE A 216 1.54 0.99 -7.02
CA PHE A 216 1.80 0.43 -5.69
C PHE A 216 1.38 -1.03 -5.71
N ILE A 217 2.23 -1.89 -5.17
CA ILE A 217 1.90 -3.31 -5.03
C ILE A 217 2.18 -3.70 -3.58
N ASN A 218 1.23 -4.38 -2.95
CA ASN A 218 1.44 -4.99 -1.65
C ASN A 218 1.08 -6.47 -1.70
N CYS A 219 1.75 -7.26 -0.87
CA CYS A 219 1.40 -8.65 -0.62
C CYS A 219 0.96 -8.83 0.83
N ALA A 220 -0.16 -9.51 1.03
CA ALA A 220 -0.61 -10.00 2.33
C ALA A 220 -0.64 -11.52 2.32
N ASP A 221 -0.19 -12.13 3.41
CA ASP A 221 -0.24 -13.58 3.59
C ASP A 221 -1.56 -13.94 4.28
N ILE A 222 -2.41 -14.73 3.63
CA ILE A 222 -3.69 -15.21 4.18
C ILE A 222 -3.76 -16.73 4.18
N ALA A 223 -4.70 -17.30 4.92
CA ALA A 223 -4.99 -18.74 4.88
C ALA A 223 -6.46 -18.99 4.53
N VAL A 224 -6.70 -20.07 3.80
CA VAL A 224 -8.04 -20.62 3.57
C VAL A 224 -8.01 -22.08 4.05
N SER A 225 -8.25 -22.26 5.35
CA SER A 225 -8.03 -23.52 6.06
C SER A 225 -9.01 -23.65 7.24
N ASN A 226 -9.23 -24.89 7.68
CA ASN A 226 -10.00 -25.16 8.90
C ASN A 226 -9.24 -24.74 10.18
N ASP A 227 -7.92 -24.61 10.09
CA ASP A 227 -7.03 -24.31 11.22
C ASP A 227 -6.85 -22.80 11.42
N CYS A 228 -7.94 -22.03 11.39
CA CYS A 228 -7.88 -20.59 11.64
C CYS A 228 -7.72 -20.28 13.13
N PRO A 229 -6.60 -19.68 13.57
CA PRO A 229 -6.44 -19.29 14.96
C PRO A 229 -7.42 -18.15 15.29
N THR A 230 -7.97 -18.17 16.51
CA THR A 230 -9.00 -17.20 16.96
C THR A 230 -8.55 -15.74 16.98
N TYR A 231 -7.24 -15.47 16.98
CA TYR A 231 -6.69 -14.11 16.89
C TYR A 231 -6.57 -13.58 15.44
N HIS A 232 -6.67 -14.45 14.43
CA HIS A 232 -6.48 -14.12 13.00
C HIS A 232 -7.77 -14.19 12.18
N THR A 233 -8.91 -14.46 12.83
CA THR A 233 -10.21 -14.21 12.20
C THR A 233 -10.35 -12.70 12.03
N ALA A 234 -10.32 -12.23 10.77
CA ALA A 234 -10.54 -10.82 10.48
C ALA A 234 -11.80 -10.36 11.23
N LYS A 235 -11.65 -9.39 12.13
CA LYS A 235 -12.79 -8.78 12.80
C LYS A 235 -13.75 -8.34 11.68
N PRO A 236 -15.01 -8.79 11.67
CA PRO A 236 -15.95 -8.36 10.63
C PRO A 236 -15.92 -6.82 10.58
N ILE A 237 -15.85 -6.25 9.38
CA ILE A 237 -15.86 -4.80 9.21
C ILE A 237 -17.23 -4.31 9.70
N SER A 238 -17.33 -3.94 10.98
CA SER A 238 -18.48 -3.25 11.53
C SER A 238 -18.45 -1.81 11.02
N THR A 239 -19.54 -1.36 10.42
CA THR A 239 -19.75 0.05 10.01
C THR A 239 -19.91 1.01 11.19
N GLU A 240 -19.64 0.57 12.42
CA GLU A 240 -19.64 1.43 13.59
C GLU A 240 -18.25 2.06 13.75
N LEU A 241 -18.19 3.35 13.45
CA LEU A 241 -17.20 4.26 14.02
C LEU A 241 -17.44 4.29 15.54
N THR A 242 -16.90 3.32 16.27
CA THR A 242 -16.70 3.52 17.69
C THR A 242 -15.32 4.13 17.86
N ASP A 243 -15.31 5.36 18.37
CA ASP A 243 -14.16 6.00 19.01
C ASP A 243 -13.78 5.22 20.29
N GLU A 244 -13.46 3.93 20.14
CA GLU A 244 -12.92 3.10 21.21
C GLU A 244 -11.40 3.04 21.10
N ASP A 245 -10.72 4.14 21.43
CA ASP A 245 -9.42 4.04 22.08
C ASP A 245 -9.07 5.33 22.86
N ASP A 246 -9.90 5.68 23.84
CA ASP A 246 -9.44 6.43 25.03
C ASP A 246 -9.18 5.44 26.17
N LYS A 247 -8.20 4.55 25.96
CA LYS A 247 -7.55 3.88 27.08
C LYS A 247 -6.39 4.76 27.52
N THR A 248 -6.54 5.35 28.69
CA THR A 248 -5.54 6.13 29.40
C THR A 248 -4.26 5.30 29.63
N TYR A 249 -3.33 5.34 28.68
CA TYR A 249 -1.98 4.80 28.83
C TYR A 249 -1.15 5.76 29.69
N SER A 250 -1.04 5.45 30.98
CA SER A 250 -0.32 6.24 32.00
C SER A 250 1.23 6.14 31.91
N ARG A 251 1.82 6.19 30.70
CA ARG A 251 3.30 6.25 30.51
C ARG A 251 3.71 7.07 29.29
N ASN A 252 4.79 7.84 29.43
CA ASN A 252 5.39 8.59 28.33
C ASN A 252 6.38 7.69 27.58
N CYS A 253 5.85 6.90 26.64
CA CYS A 253 6.64 6.18 25.67
C CYS A 253 6.89 7.05 24.44
N VAL A 254 8.17 7.30 24.12
CA VAL A 254 8.59 8.13 22.98
C VAL A 254 9.52 7.38 22.04
N PRO A 255 9.52 7.71 20.73
CA PRO A 255 10.47 7.15 19.79
C PRO A 255 11.92 7.55 20.14
N VAL A 256 12.90 6.76 19.70
CA VAL A 256 14.33 7.09 19.85
C VAL A 256 15.08 7.08 18.52
N GLY A 257 16.30 7.63 18.51
CA GLY A 257 17.18 7.62 17.34
C GLY A 257 16.56 8.33 16.13
N ILE A 258 16.69 7.74 14.94
CA ILE A 258 16.14 8.30 13.69
C ILE A 258 14.60 8.38 13.72
N TRP A 259 13.94 7.50 14.47
CA TRP A 259 12.48 7.49 14.60
C TRP A 259 11.94 8.72 15.31
N ALA A 260 12.69 9.27 16.26
CA ALA A 260 12.34 10.50 16.97
C ALA A 260 12.44 11.75 16.08
N VAL A 261 13.22 11.70 15.01
CA VAL A 261 13.48 12.85 14.13
C VAL A 261 12.58 12.82 12.90
N THR A 262 12.44 11.66 12.26
CA THR A 262 11.78 11.55 10.95
C THR A 262 10.32 11.12 11.04
N TYR A 263 9.94 10.33 12.05
CA TYR A 263 8.64 9.66 12.12
C TYR A 263 7.98 9.78 13.49
N TYR A 264 8.24 10.90 14.20
CA TYR A 264 7.91 11.05 15.62
C TYR A 264 6.45 10.68 15.92
N ASP A 265 5.49 11.30 15.25
CA ASP A 265 4.06 11.09 15.56
C ASP A 265 3.59 9.66 15.27
N VAL A 266 4.04 9.10 14.13
CA VAL A 266 3.66 7.75 13.69
C VAL A 266 4.21 6.68 14.65
N ILE A 267 5.47 6.82 15.06
CA ILE A 267 6.14 5.85 15.94
C ILE A 267 5.75 6.07 17.40
N LYS A 268 5.46 7.31 17.82
CA LYS A 268 5.04 7.61 19.20
C LYS A 268 3.77 6.85 19.56
N ARG A 269 2.77 6.86 18.66
CA ARG A 269 1.54 6.09 18.89
C ARG A 269 1.81 4.60 19.00
N TRP A 270 2.71 4.08 18.16
CA TRP A 270 3.10 2.67 18.24
C TRP A 270 3.79 2.34 19.57
N CYS A 271 4.73 3.16 20.03
CA CYS A 271 5.39 2.99 21.32
C CYS A 271 4.39 3.01 22.48
N GLN A 272 3.43 3.93 22.48
CA GLN A 272 2.40 4.02 23.53
C GLN A 272 1.54 2.76 23.63
N VAL A 273 1.22 2.14 22.48
CA VAL A 273 0.33 0.97 22.42
C VAL A 273 1.07 -0.35 22.66
N ASN A 274 2.32 -0.48 22.19
CA ASN A 274 3.03 -1.77 22.15
C ASN A 274 4.00 -1.99 23.33
N CYS A 275 4.17 -0.98 24.18
CA CYS A 275 5.04 -1.06 25.34
C CYS A 275 4.30 -1.48 26.61
N VAL A 276 4.64 -2.66 27.12
CA VAL A 276 4.12 -3.18 28.40
C VAL A 276 5.22 -3.09 29.46
N GLY A 277 5.03 -2.24 30.47
CA GLY A 277 6.05 -2.01 31.48
C GLY A 277 7.17 -1.09 30.95
N THR A 278 8.41 -1.47 31.25
CA THR A 278 9.64 -0.97 30.61
C THR A 278 10.09 -1.85 29.44
N ALA A 279 9.33 -2.91 29.12
CA ALA A 279 9.69 -3.85 28.07
C ALA A 279 9.24 -3.31 26.70
N CYS A 280 10.19 -2.67 26.01
CA CYS A 280 10.03 -2.15 24.66
C CYS A 280 11.25 -2.47 23.82
N PRO A 281 11.13 -2.53 22.48
CA PRO A 281 12.29 -2.57 21.60
C PRO A 281 13.14 -1.30 21.78
N PRO A 282 14.36 -1.39 22.33
CA PRO A 282 15.17 -0.22 22.68
C PRO A 282 15.64 0.55 21.43
N ASP A 283 15.63 -0.09 20.26
CA ASP A 283 15.96 0.54 18.97
C ASP A 283 14.85 1.47 18.45
N TYR A 284 13.65 1.38 19.03
CA TYR A 284 12.46 2.10 18.55
C TYR A 284 11.86 3.02 19.59
N CYS A 285 11.80 2.58 20.86
CA CYS A 285 11.06 3.27 21.91
C CYS A 285 11.86 3.37 23.22
N ASN A 286 11.67 4.48 23.93
CA ASN A 286 12.06 4.65 25.32
C ASN A 286 10.83 5.06 26.14
N CYS A 287 10.59 4.38 27.27
CA CYS A 287 9.43 4.61 28.12
C CYS A 287 9.85 4.92 29.55
N SER A 288 9.30 6.02 30.07
CA SER A 288 9.39 6.45 31.47
C SER A 288 8.02 6.47 32.13
#